data_AF-A0A924BMJ1-F1
#
_entry.id   AF-A0A924BMJ1-F1
#
_cell.length_a   1.000
_cell.length_b   1.000
_cell.length_c   1.000
_cell.angle_alpha   90.00
_cell.angle_beta   90.00
_cell.angle_gamma   90.00
#
_symmetry.space_group_name_H-M   'P 1'
#
loop_
_entity.id
_entity.type
_entity.pdbx_description
1 polymer ?
#
loop_
_entity_poly.entity_id
_entity_poly.type
_entity_poly.pdbx_seq_one_letter_code
_entity_poly.pdbx_strand_id
1 'polypeptide(L)'
;MKTITLFLLIILLSSYSYKITCDTSTLYGKWLLVDTYDEGDVDIDTLVNMKIFSHTGASITYLRGDMLKNDNGNYTTTEYYTLDRGKCLIQCIGLTSLVQRFFYIKHLDDQYLIGLERGKIYFYEKEE
;
A
#
# COMPACT_ATOMS: atom_id res chain seq x y z
N MET A 1 -24.69 51.98 -36.46
CA MET A 1 -24.81 50.51 -36.36
C MET A 1 -23.46 49.96 -35.92
N LYS A 2 -23.35 49.40 -34.71
CA LYS A 2 -22.12 48.77 -34.21
C LYS A 2 -22.39 47.28 -34.06
N THR A 3 -21.71 46.46 -34.86
CA THR A 3 -21.73 45.00 -34.78
C THR A 3 -20.85 44.58 -33.60
N ILE A 4 -21.42 43.94 -32.58
CA ILE A 4 -20.67 43.39 -31.45
C ILE A 4 -20.33 41.94 -31.79
N THR A 5 -19.04 41.67 -31.99
CA THR A 5 -18.51 40.31 -32.17
C THR A 5 -18.35 39.67 -30.80
N LEU A 6 -19.17 38.65 -30.50
CA LEU A 6 -19.09 37.87 -29.27
C LEU A 6 -18.03 36.77 -29.45
N PHE A 7 -16.86 36.91 -28.80
CA PHE A 7 -15.87 35.84 -28.72
C PHE A 7 -16.29 34.83 -27.65
N LEU A 8 -16.69 33.63 -28.08
CA LEU A 8 -16.97 32.50 -27.20
C LEU A 8 -15.63 31.85 -26.81
N LEU A 9 -15.13 32.15 -25.61
CA LEU A 9 -13.95 31.48 -25.04
C LEU A 9 -14.39 30.15 -24.42
N ILE A 10 -14.21 29.05 -25.15
CA ILE A 10 -14.44 27.70 -24.62
C ILE A 10 -13.22 27.31 -23.80
N ILE A 11 -13.33 27.41 -22.48
CA ILE A 11 -12.33 26.91 -21.53
C ILE A 11 -12.51 25.39 -21.43
N LEU A 12 -11.70 24.63 -22.17
CA LEU A 12 -11.51 23.20 -21.95
C LEU A 12 -10.71 23.01 -20.65
N LEU A 13 -11.41 22.91 -19.53
CA LEU A 13 -10.85 22.36 -18.28
C LEU A 13 -10.63 20.86 -18.51
N SER A 14 -9.49 20.49 -19.08
CA SER A 14 -8.99 19.13 -19.00
C SER A 14 -8.69 18.85 -17.53
N SER A 15 -9.57 18.13 -16.85
CA SER A 15 -9.32 17.57 -15.53
C SER A 15 -8.05 16.72 -15.62
N TYR A 16 -6.92 17.30 -15.24
CA TYR A 16 -5.66 16.56 -15.12
C TYR A 16 -5.79 15.69 -13.88
N SER A 17 -6.41 14.51 -14.05
CA SER A 17 -6.49 13.51 -13.01
C SER A 17 -5.06 13.04 -12.72
N TYR A 18 -4.46 13.58 -11.67
CA TYR A 18 -3.17 13.11 -11.16
C TYR A 18 -3.32 11.63 -10.81
N LYS A 19 -2.82 10.76 -11.69
CA LYS A 19 -2.91 9.32 -11.50
C LYS A 19 -1.75 8.94 -10.57
N ILE A 20 -2.06 8.76 -9.29
CA ILE A 20 -1.09 8.20 -8.34
C ILE A 20 -0.76 6.80 -8.84
N THR A 21 0.49 6.57 -9.21
CA THR A 21 1.00 5.24 -9.55
C THR A 21 1.94 4.78 -8.45
N CYS A 22 1.59 3.69 -7.77
CA CYS A 22 2.48 3.03 -6.83
C CYS A 22 3.55 2.28 -7.61
N ASP A 23 4.82 2.61 -7.39
CA ASP A 23 5.89 1.69 -7.79
C ASP A 23 5.90 0.52 -6.80
N THR A 24 5.55 -0.66 -7.29
CA THR A 24 5.52 -1.90 -6.51
C THR A 24 6.66 -2.84 -6.91
N SER A 25 7.68 -2.33 -7.61
CA SER A 25 8.81 -3.15 -8.08
C SER A 25 9.60 -3.79 -6.93
N THR A 26 9.68 -3.09 -5.79
CA THR A 26 10.38 -3.54 -4.59
C THR A 26 9.51 -4.38 -3.65
N LEU A 27 8.22 -4.58 -3.95
CA LEU A 27 7.28 -5.30 -3.07
C LEU A 27 7.69 -6.76 -2.83
N TYR A 28 8.30 -7.41 -3.81
CA TYR A 28 8.61 -8.83 -3.70
C TYR A 28 9.71 -9.10 -2.67
N GLY A 29 9.56 -10.21 -1.95
CA GLY A 29 10.46 -10.60 -0.87
C GLY A 29 9.72 -10.77 0.46
N LYS A 30 10.48 -11.01 1.53
CA LYS A 30 9.99 -11.18 2.89
C LYS A 30 10.07 -9.86 3.66
N TRP A 31 9.01 -9.57 4.38
CA TRP A 31 8.80 -8.36 5.17
C TRP A 31 8.48 -8.77 6.60
N LEU A 32 9.29 -8.31 7.54
CA LEU A 32 9.17 -8.59 8.96
C LEU A 32 8.31 -7.52 9.62
N LEU A 33 7.29 -7.91 10.37
CA LEU A 33 6.43 -6.96 11.08
C LEU A 33 7.20 -6.38 12.27
N VAL A 34 7.50 -5.09 12.19
CA VAL A 34 8.15 -4.31 13.24
C VAL A 34 7.11 -4.01 14.33
N ASP A 35 6.02 -3.34 13.97
CA ASP A 35 4.97 -2.94 14.91
C ASP A 35 3.65 -2.60 14.17
N THR A 36 2.59 -2.37 14.96
CA THR A 36 1.29 -1.90 14.49
C THR A 36 0.81 -0.69 15.29
N TYR A 37 0.21 0.28 14.60
CA TYR A 37 -0.29 1.52 15.20
C TYR A 37 -1.76 1.75 14.81
N ASP A 38 -2.50 2.52 15.61
CA ASP A 38 -3.79 3.05 15.17
C ASP A 38 -3.60 4.16 14.13
N GLU A 39 -4.52 4.22 13.16
CA GLU A 39 -4.51 5.27 12.15
C GLU A 39 -4.70 6.64 12.81
N GLY A 40 -3.73 7.54 12.62
CA GLY A 40 -3.70 8.87 13.22
C GLY A 40 -2.79 9.01 14.44
N ASP A 41 -2.33 7.90 15.02
CA ASP A 41 -1.39 7.94 16.17
C ASP A 41 0.05 8.20 15.75
N VAL A 42 0.38 7.91 14.48
CA VAL A 42 1.73 8.03 13.93
C VAL A 42 1.70 8.64 12.53
N ASP A 43 2.73 9.43 12.24
CA ASP A 43 2.99 9.96 10.91
C ASP A 43 3.92 9.03 10.13
N ILE A 44 3.61 8.80 8.85
CA ILE A 44 4.35 7.85 8.00
C ILE A 44 5.79 8.32 7.78
N ASP A 45 6.03 9.62 7.58
CA ASP A 45 7.37 10.18 7.41
C ASP A 45 8.18 10.06 8.71
N THR A 46 7.51 10.05 9.87
CA THR A 46 8.19 9.75 11.13
C THR A 46 8.65 8.30 11.17
N LEU A 47 7.78 7.35 10.83
CA LEU A 47 8.09 5.91 10.87
C LEU A 47 9.30 5.55 9.99
N VAL A 48 9.36 6.05 8.75
CA VAL A 48 10.46 5.75 7.81
C VAL A 48 11.82 6.29 8.27
N ASN A 49 11.84 7.27 9.19
CA ASN A 49 13.06 7.86 9.74
C ASN A 49 13.45 7.28 11.10
N MET A 50 12.64 6.39 11.68
CA MET A 50 12.95 5.74 12.94
C MET A 50 13.91 4.55 12.74
N LYS A 51 14.98 4.51 13.53
CA LYS A 51 15.79 3.30 13.68
C LYS A 51 15.12 2.39 14.71
N ILE A 52 14.47 1.32 14.26
CA ILE A 52 13.81 0.34 15.12
C ILE A 52 14.52 -1.01 14.99
N PHE A 53 14.70 -1.71 16.12
CA PHE A 53 15.48 -2.95 16.21
C PHE A 53 14.67 -4.14 16.74
N SER A 54 13.34 -4.07 16.71
CA SER A 54 12.47 -5.10 17.27
C SER A 54 11.42 -5.55 16.27
N HIS A 55 11.31 -6.86 16.09
CA HIS A 55 10.27 -7.50 15.28
C HIS A 55 9.36 -8.34 16.18
N THR A 56 8.08 -8.40 15.81
CA THR A 56 7.06 -9.18 16.52
C THR A 56 7.20 -10.70 16.29
N GLY A 57 8.04 -11.11 15.34
CA GLY A 57 8.13 -12.50 14.85
C GLY A 57 7.13 -12.83 13.74
N ALA A 58 6.17 -11.93 13.43
CA ALA A 58 5.30 -12.08 12.28
C ALA A 58 5.98 -11.57 10.99
N SER A 59 5.63 -12.14 9.85
CA SER A 59 6.13 -11.73 8.54
C SER A 59 5.11 -11.95 7.42
N ILE A 60 5.25 -11.18 6.36
CA ILE A 60 4.56 -11.39 5.09
C ILE A 60 5.57 -11.52 3.97
N THR A 61 5.41 -12.52 3.10
CA THR A 61 6.27 -12.71 1.93
C THR A 61 5.44 -12.59 0.67
N TYR A 62 5.71 -11.56 -0.14
CA TYR A 62 5.09 -11.40 -1.46
C TYR A 62 5.92 -12.15 -2.50
N LEU A 63 5.33 -13.19 -3.09
CA LEU A 63 5.95 -14.02 -4.11
C LEU A 63 5.54 -13.52 -5.50
N ARG A 64 6.39 -13.82 -6.50
CA ARG A 64 6.02 -13.64 -7.91
C ARG A 64 4.89 -14.60 -8.26
N GLY A 65 3.96 -14.15 -9.10
CA GLY A 65 2.77 -14.93 -9.46
C GLY A 65 1.60 -14.77 -8.49
N ASP A 66 1.47 -13.59 -7.88
CA ASP A 66 0.26 -13.16 -7.15
C ASP A 66 -0.07 -14.01 -5.91
N MET A 67 0.94 -14.61 -5.29
CA MET A 67 0.82 -15.37 -4.04
C MET A 67 1.53 -14.67 -2.89
N LEU A 68 0.92 -14.65 -1.71
CA LEU A 68 1.58 -14.23 -0.48
C LEU A 68 1.59 -15.35 0.55
N LYS A 69 2.63 -15.37 1.37
CA LYS A 69 2.69 -16.17 2.60
C LYS A 69 2.60 -15.23 3.79
N ASN A 70 1.72 -15.52 4.72
CA ASN A 70 1.57 -14.77 5.96
C ASN A 70 1.93 -15.68 7.13
N ASP A 71 2.93 -15.29 7.90
CA ASP A 71 3.37 -15.99 9.10
C ASP A 71 3.14 -15.07 10.30
N ASN A 72 2.39 -15.52 11.30
CA ASN A 72 2.15 -14.74 12.51
C ASN A 72 2.96 -15.24 13.73
N GLY A 73 3.97 -16.09 13.50
CA GLY A 73 4.81 -16.72 14.51
C GLY A 73 4.27 -18.06 15.04
N ASN A 74 2.97 -18.35 14.87
CA ASN A 74 2.36 -19.60 15.31
C ASN A 74 1.93 -20.50 14.14
N TYR A 75 1.49 -19.90 13.04
CA TYR A 75 1.09 -20.60 11.84
C TYR A 75 1.40 -19.78 10.59
N THR A 76 1.66 -20.48 9.50
CA THR A 76 1.86 -19.88 8.17
C THR A 76 0.65 -20.18 7.29
N THR A 77 0.06 -19.17 6.67
CA THR A 77 -0.95 -19.31 5.62
C THR A 77 -0.42 -18.89 4.25
N THR A 78 -1.07 -19.35 3.18
CA THR A 78 -0.79 -18.92 1.81
C THR A 78 -2.08 -18.47 1.15
N GLU A 79 -2.05 -17.29 0.54
CA GLU A 79 -3.20 -16.62 -0.07
C GLU A 79 -2.82 -16.09 -1.45
N TYR A 80 -3.82 -15.82 -2.29
CA TYR A 80 -3.61 -15.05 -3.51
C TYR A 80 -3.84 -13.57 -3.23
N TYR A 81 -3.17 -12.69 -3.97
CA TYR A 81 -3.44 -11.27 -3.92
C TYR A 81 -3.46 -10.63 -5.31
N THR A 82 -4.12 -9.50 -5.43
CA THR A 82 -4.04 -8.65 -6.61
C THR A 82 -3.47 -7.28 -6.25
N LEU A 83 -2.83 -6.62 -7.24
CA LEU A 83 -2.27 -5.29 -7.10
C LEU A 83 -3.03 -4.28 -7.97
N ASP A 84 -3.71 -3.34 -7.32
CA ASP A 84 -4.23 -2.14 -7.98
C ASP A 84 -3.20 -1.00 -7.82
N ARG A 85 -2.25 -0.94 -8.77
CA ARG A 85 -1.18 0.07 -8.78
C ARG A 85 -1.69 1.50 -8.92
N GLY A 86 -2.90 1.69 -9.46
CA GLY A 86 -3.53 3.01 -9.57
C GLY A 86 -4.13 3.51 -8.24
N LYS A 87 -4.21 2.64 -7.24
CA LYS A 87 -4.72 2.96 -5.89
C LYS A 87 -3.74 2.62 -4.78
N CYS A 88 -2.53 2.16 -5.12
CA CYS A 88 -1.55 1.66 -4.15
C CYS A 88 -2.18 0.59 -3.24
N LEU A 89 -2.90 -0.38 -3.80
CA LEU A 89 -3.72 -1.31 -3.03
C LEU A 89 -3.37 -2.77 -3.32
N ILE A 90 -3.12 -3.53 -2.26
CA ILE A 90 -3.06 -4.99 -2.26
C ILE A 90 -4.41 -5.53 -1.79
N GLN A 91 -5.01 -6.41 -2.57
CA GLN A 91 -6.25 -7.11 -2.20
C GLN A 91 -5.94 -8.59 -1.99
N CYS A 92 -6.00 -9.06 -0.74
CA CYS A 92 -5.80 -10.47 -0.44
C CYS A 92 -7.12 -11.22 -0.57
N ILE A 93 -7.08 -12.30 -1.34
CA ILE A 93 -8.19 -13.20 -1.59
C ILE A 93 -7.85 -14.50 -0.86
N GLY A 94 -8.35 -14.63 0.37
CA GLY A 94 -8.22 -15.85 1.14
C GLY A 94 -8.96 -16.98 0.43
N LEU A 95 -8.31 -18.15 0.30
CA LEU A 95 -8.93 -19.33 -0.32
C LEU A 95 -10.11 -19.88 0.50
N THR A 96 -10.20 -19.50 1.79
CA THR A 96 -11.16 -20.05 2.76
C THR A 96 -11.93 -18.99 3.54
N SER A 97 -11.60 -17.71 3.41
CA SER A 97 -12.31 -16.63 4.10
C SER A 97 -13.19 -15.85 3.12
N LEU A 98 -14.46 -15.64 3.48
CA LEU A 98 -15.38 -14.75 2.75
C LEU A 98 -14.99 -13.26 2.88
N VAL A 99 -13.84 -12.98 3.50
CA VAL A 99 -13.43 -11.66 3.95
C VAL A 99 -12.24 -11.24 3.11
N GLN A 100 -12.50 -10.38 2.11
CA GLN A 100 -11.45 -9.69 1.40
C GLN A 100 -10.71 -8.76 2.37
N ARG A 101 -9.38 -8.83 2.34
CA ARG A 101 -8.50 -7.94 3.08
C ARG A 101 -7.88 -6.94 2.12
N PHE A 102 -7.90 -5.67 2.52
CA PHE A 102 -7.43 -4.56 1.71
C PHE A 102 -6.30 -3.89 2.46
N PHE A 103 -5.12 -3.89 1.85
CA PHE A 103 -3.92 -3.28 2.41
C PHE A 103 -3.48 -2.13 1.50
N TYR A 104 -3.73 -0.90 1.95
CA TYR A 104 -3.33 0.31 1.22
C TYR A 104 -1.88 0.62 1.53
N ILE A 105 -1.02 0.52 0.52
CA ILE A 105 0.39 0.88 0.62
C ILE A 105 0.48 2.40 0.82
N LYS A 106 0.99 2.79 1.99
CA LYS A 106 1.27 4.19 2.35
C LYS A 106 2.71 4.56 2.03
N HIS A 107 3.63 3.61 2.19
CA HIS A 107 5.04 3.74 1.82
C HIS A 107 5.59 2.38 1.37
N LEU A 108 6.44 2.40 0.36
CA LEU A 108 7.17 1.22 -0.12
C LEU A 108 8.49 1.67 -0.75
N ASP A 109 9.60 1.18 -0.21
CA ASP A 109 10.94 1.31 -0.80
C ASP A 109 11.72 -0.01 -0.66
N ASP A 110 13.06 0.06 -0.69
CA ASP A 110 13.93 -1.12 -0.55
C ASP A 110 14.06 -1.61 0.90
N GLN A 111 13.64 -0.81 1.89
CA GLN A 111 13.81 -1.08 3.31
C GLN A 111 12.47 -1.28 4.02
N TYR A 112 11.44 -0.51 3.66
CA TYR A 112 10.21 -0.41 4.42
C TYR A 112 8.98 -0.62 3.56
N LEU A 113 8.02 -1.36 4.13
CA LEU A 113 6.65 -1.48 3.63
C LEU A 113 5.73 -1.01 4.75
N ILE A 114 5.03 0.09 4.52
CA ILE A 114 4.04 0.63 5.46
C ILE A 114 2.69 0.64 4.76
N GLY A 115 1.68 0.09 5.42
CA GLY A 115 0.33 0.15 4.88
C GLY A 115 -0.76 0.15 5.92
N LEU A 116 -1.94 0.52 5.44
CA LEU A 116 -3.14 0.70 6.22
C LEU A 116 -4.13 -0.43 5.90
N GLU A 117 -4.59 -1.10 6.95
CA GLU A 117 -5.71 -2.03 6.88
C GLU A 117 -6.64 -1.79 8.07
N ARG A 118 -7.93 -1.53 7.81
CA ARG A 118 -8.99 -1.42 8.84
C ARG A 118 -8.66 -0.46 9.99
N GLY A 119 -8.10 0.70 9.68
CA GLY A 119 -7.75 1.72 10.69
C GLY A 119 -6.48 1.39 11.49
N LYS A 120 -5.70 0.39 11.06
CA LYS A 120 -4.39 0.05 11.63
C LYS A 120 -3.29 0.26 10.61
N ILE A 121 -2.21 0.93 11.02
CA ILE A 121 -0.96 1.01 10.29
C ILE A 121 -0.11 -0.19 10.66
N TYR A 122 0.42 -0.88 9.65
CA TYR A 122 1.38 -1.95 9.81
C TYR A 122 2.71 -1.48 9.26
N PHE A 123 3.74 -1.55 10.10
CA PHE A 123 5.10 -1.18 9.72
C PHE A 123 5.94 -2.44 9.55
N TYR A 124 6.40 -2.68 8.32
CA TYR A 124 7.29 -3.78 8.00
C TYR A 124 8.66 -3.29 7.56
N GLU A 125 9.67 -4.07 7.92
CA GLU A 125 11.05 -3.95 7.44
C GLU A 125 11.38 -5.12 6.52
N LYS A 126 12.17 -4.87 5.48
CA LYS A 126 12.59 -5.90 4.53
C LYS A 126 13.63 -6.82 5.16
N GLU A 127 13.45 -8.13 4.99
CA GLU A 127 14.50 -9.11 5.33
C GLU A 127 15.56 -9.09 4.22
N GLU A 128 16.82 -8.80 4.60
CA GLU A 128 17.99 -8.78 3.71
C GLU A 128 18.28 -10.15 3.06
#